data_AF-A0AB72YWF6-F1
#
_entry.id   AF-A0AB72YWF6-F1
#
_cell.length_a   1.000
_cell.length_b   1.000
_cell.length_c   1.000
_cell.angle_alpha   90.00
_cell.angle_beta   90.00
_cell.angle_gamma   90.00
#
_symmetry.space_group_name_H-M   'P 1'
#
loop_
_entity.id
_entity.type
_entity.pdbx_description
1 polymer ?
#
loop_
_entity_poly.entity_id
_entity_poly.type
_entity_poly.pdbx_seq_one_letter_code
_entity_poly.pdbx_strand_id
1 'polypeptide(L)' 'MEYIGYADANAFVKISGISKDDLEKKVYSNKEFQKECMYRFGRGQKRYIKIDKAIQFIGTNLMINEYEL' A
#
# COMPACT_ATOMS: atom_id res chain seq x y z
N MET A 1 4.28 20.61 0.54
CA MET A 1 4.73 19.87 -0.65
C MET A 1 4.07 18.50 -0.62
N GLU A 2 3.05 18.29 -1.45
CA GLU A 2 2.55 16.95 -1.71
C GLU A 2 3.57 16.28 -2.64
N TYR A 3 4.24 15.24 -2.15
CA TYR A 3 5.16 14.47 -2.99
C TYR A 3 4.29 13.61 -3.91
N ILE A 4 4.02 14.13 -5.12
CA ILE A 4 3.11 13.53 -6.11
C ILE A 4 3.51 12.07 -6.36
N GLY A 5 2.53 11.17 -6.31
CA GLY A 5 2.74 9.73 -6.48
C GLY A 5 2.96 8.95 -5.18
N TYR A 6 2.95 9.63 -4.02
CA TYR A 6 3.06 8.99 -2.71
C TYR A 6 1.91 9.37 -1.79
N ALA A 7 1.48 8.42 -0.96
CA ALA A 7 0.43 8.60 0.03
C ALA A 7 0.87 8.12 1.41
N ASP A 8 0.38 8.74 2.47
CA ASP A 8 0.37 8.09 3.78
C ASP A 8 -0.77 7.06 3.86
N ALA A 9 -0.86 6.33 4.98
CA ALA A 9 -1.86 5.27 5.14
C ALA A 9 -3.31 5.78 4.95
N ASN A 10 -3.63 6.97 5.46
CA ASN A 10 -4.99 7.52 5.39
C ASN A 10 -5.34 7.96 3.97
N ALA A 11 -4.40 8.63 3.29
CA ALA A 11 -4.58 8.98 1.89
C ALA A 11 -4.66 7.73 1.01
N PHE A 12 -3.85 6.71 1.28
CA PHE A 12 -3.83 5.49 0.48
C PHE A 12 -5.13 4.69 0.60
N VAL A 13 -5.73 4.60 1.80
CA VAL A 13 -7.07 4.01 1.98
C VAL A 13 -8.10 4.72 1.09
N LYS A 14 -8.08 6.05 1.05
CA LYS A 14 -9.01 6.82 0.21
C LYS A 14 -8.78 6.63 -1.29
N ILE A 15 -7.52 6.53 -1.70
CA ILE A 15 -7.14 6.39 -3.13
C ILE A 15 -7.40 4.97 -3.63
N SER A 16 -7.00 3.96 -2.85
CA SER A 16 -7.09 2.54 -3.25
C SER A 16 -8.47 1.94 -3.04
N GLY A 17 -9.30 2.53 -2.17
CA GLY A 17 -10.58 1.95 -1.75
C GLY A 17 -10.44 0.74 -0.82
N ILE A 18 -9.22 0.33 -0.48
CA ILE A 18 -8.96 -0.80 0.40
C ILE A 18 -9.33 -0.41 1.83
N SER A 19 -9.99 -1.33 2.55
CA SER A 19 -10.34 -1.10 3.95
C SER A 19 -9.08 -0.90 4.80
N LYS A 20 -9.18 -0.09 5.85
CA LYS A 20 -8.06 0.10 6.78
C LYS A 20 -7.62 -1.22 7.42
N ASP A 21 -8.57 -2.11 7.71
CA ASP A 21 -8.29 -3.40 8.32
C ASP A 21 -7.48 -4.32 7.40
N ASP A 22 -7.86 -4.41 6.11
CA ASP A 22 -7.11 -5.17 5.12
C ASP A 22 -5.72 -4.57 4.87
N LEU A 23 -5.63 -3.23 4.82
CA LEU A 23 -4.35 -2.55 4.68
C LEU A 23 -3.41 -2.91 5.84
N GLU A 24 -3.89 -2.89 7.09
CA GLU A 24 -3.07 -3.19 8.27
C GLU A 24 -2.74 -4.67 8.41
N LYS A 25 -3.72 -5.56 8.21
CA LYS A 25 -3.57 -6.99 8.51
C LYS A 25 -3.06 -7.81 7.34
N LYS A 26 -3.38 -7.44 6.09
CA LYS A 26 -3.04 -8.23 4.89
C LYS A 26 -1.95 -7.58 4.06
N VAL A 27 -2.03 -6.27 3.84
CA VAL A 27 -1.08 -5.56 2.97
C VAL A 27 0.21 -5.24 3.72
N TYR A 28 0.15 -4.59 4.88
CA TYR A 28 1.35 -4.24 5.65
C TYR A 28 2.03 -5.44 6.29
N SER A 29 1.35 -6.55 6.52
CA SER A 29 1.99 -7.78 6.97
C SER A 29 2.84 -8.44 5.88
N ASN A 30 2.63 -8.10 4.61
CA ASN A 30 3.41 -8.60 3.49
C ASN A 30 4.78 -7.89 3.40
N LYS A 31 5.86 -8.65 3.63
CA LYS A 31 7.25 -8.13 3.61
C LYS A 31 7.69 -7.64 2.24
N GLU A 32 7.19 -8.24 1.17
CA GLU A 32 7.53 -7.84 -0.20
C GLU A 32 6.85 -6.52 -0.56
N PHE A 33 5.59 -6.33 -0.16
CA PHE A 33 4.93 -5.03 -0.25
C PHE A 33 5.71 -3.94 0.51
N GLN A 34 6.14 -4.23 1.74
CA GLN A 34 6.95 -3.27 2.51
C GLN A 34 8.25 -2.91 1.78
N LYS A 35 8.95 -3.89 1.22
CA LYS A 35 10.21 -3.70 0.49
C LYS A 35 10.01 -2.89 -0.79
N GLU A 36 8.98 -3.23 -1.55
CA GLU A 36 8.81 -2.74 -2.91
C GLU A 36 8.01 -1.43 -2.99
N CYS A 37 7.10 -1.19 -2.04
CA CYS A 37 6.11 -0.12 -2.13
C CYS A 37 6.18 0.91 -0.99
N MET A 38 6.85 0.61 0.13
CA MET A 38 6.91 1.51 1.29
C MET A 38 8.27 2.18 1.45
N TYR A 39 8.23 3.48 1.70
CA TYR A 39 9.41 4.34 1.80
C TYR A 39 9.36 5.20 3.05
N ARG A 40 10.54 5.58 3.54
CA ARG A 40 10.70 6.51 4.67
C ARG A 40 11.79 7.51 4.32
N PHE A 41 11.64 8.75 4.81
CA PHE A 41 12.74 9.72 4.76
C PHE A 41 13.70 9.43 5.93
N GLY A 42 14.86 8.85 5.61
CA GLY A 42 15.91 8.56 6.60
C GLY A 42 15.42 7.72 7.78
N ARG A 43 15.77 8.13 9.00
CA ARG A 43 15.35 7.49 10.26
C ARG A 43 13.95 7.93 10.76
N GLY A 44 13.19 8.62 9.93
CA GLY A 44 11.84 9.07 10.29
C GLY A 44 10.87 7.91 10.50
N GLN A 45 9.86 8.13 11.36
CA GLN A 45 8.81 7.14 11.63
C GLN A 45 7.68 7.16 10.59
N LYS A 46 7.52 8.29 9.87
CA LYS A 46 6.47 8.43 8.86
C LYS A 46 6.81 7.59 7.63
N ARG A 47 5.82 6.80 7.20
CA ARG A 47 5.89 5.91 6.04
C ARG A 47 5.08 6.50 4.90
N TYR A 48 5.57 6.30 3.70
CA TYR A 48 4.95 6.73 2.45
C TYR A 48 4.82 5.52 1.54
N ILE A 49 3.70 5.43 0.84
CA ILE A 49 3.36 4.34 -0.05
C ILE A 49 3.40 4.90 -1.46
N LYS A 50 4.18 4.30 -2.35
CA LYS A 50 4.20 4.67 -3.76
C LYS A 50 2.93 4.15 -4.42
N ILE A 51 2.01 5.05 -4.77
CA ILE A 51 0.60 4.75 -5.07
C ILE A 51 0.48 3.73 -6.21
N ASP A 52 1.00 4.04 -7.39
CA ASP A 52 0.82 3.20 -8.59
C ASP A 52 1.39 1.80 -8.39
N LYS A 53 2.59 1.73 -7.80
CA LYS A 53 3.28 0.47 -7.54
C LYS A 53 2.52 -0.37 -6.50
N ALA A 54 1.99 0.27 -5.45
CA ALA A 54 1.21 -0.41 -4.42
C ALA A 54 -0.11 -0.96 -4.97
N ILE A 55 -0.84 -0.17 -5.78
CA ILE A 55 -2.10 -0.63 -6.40
C ILE A 55 -1.83 -1.83 -7.30
N GLN A 56 -0.82 -1.74 -8.17
CA GLN A 56 -0.43 -2.84 -9.04
C GLN A 56 -0.06 -4.08 -8.22
N PHE A 57 0.81 -3.93 -7.21
CA PHE A 57 1.26 -5.05 -6.38
C PHE A 57 0.10 -5.77 -5.70
N ILE A 58 -0.84 -5.02 -5.12
CA ILE A 58 -1.99 -5.61 -4.42
C ILE A 58 -2.88 -6.36 -5.40
N GLY A 59 -3.19 -5.75 -6.54
CA GLY A 59 -4.03 -6.36 -7.56
C GLY A 59 -3.45 -7.64 -8.15
N THR A 60 -2.12 -7.72 -8.31
CA THR A 60 -1.48 -8.90 -8.93
C THR A 60 -1.09 -9.99 -7.93
N ASN A 61 -0.80 -9.65 -6.67
CA ASN A 61 -0.19 -10.60 -5.72
C ASN A 61 -1.05 -10.92 -4.50
N LEU A 62 -2.03 -10.07 -4.15
CA LEU A 62 -2.79 -10.21 -2.90
C LEU A 62 -4.29 -10.39 -3.13
N MET A 63 -4.85 -9.79 -4.16
CA MET A 63 -6.23 -9.99 -4.54
C MET A 63 -6.37 -11.29 -5.35
N ILE A 64 -7.42 -12.04 -5.04
CA ILE A 64 -7.84 -13.22 -5.79
C ILE A 64 -9.13 -12.83 -6.51
N ASN A 65 -9.29 -13.25 -7.76
CA ASN A 65 -10.52 -12.99 -8.49
C ASN A 65 -11.68 -13.73 -7.81
N GLU A 66 -12.83 -13.07 -7.63
CA GLU A 66 -14.00 -13.69 -6.99
C GLU A 66 -14.45 -14.99 -7.68
N TYR A 67 -14.24 -15.11 -9.00
CA TYR A 67 -14.56 -16.33 -9.76
C TYR A 67 -13.61 -17.50 -9.45
N GLU A 68 -12.41 -17.22 -8.91
CA GLU A 68 -11.39 -18.21 -8.57
C GLU A 68 -11.49 -18.68 -7.10
N LEU A 69 -12.48 -18.19 -6.33
CA LEU A 69 -12.83 -18.66 -4.99
C LEU A 69 -13.86 -19.81 -5.05
#